data_AF-A0A1G6G5N9-F1
#
_entry.id   AF-A0A1G6G5N9-F1
#
_cell.length_a   1.000
_cell.length_b   1.000
_cell.length_c   1.000
_cell.angle_alpha   90.00
_cell.angle_beta   90.00
_cell.angle_gamma   90.00
#
_symmetry.space_group_name_H-M   'P 1'
#
loop_
_entity.id
_entity.type
_entity.pdbx_description
1 polymer ?
#
loop_
_entity_poly.entity_id
_entity_poly.type
_entity_poly.pdbx_seq_one_letter_code
_entity_poly.pdbx_strand_id
1 'polypeptide(L)'
;MFCNHIAMSENPLVKLLSYILPSEFNEYFDLTDVKEEERGVEKILHLYLHEKNLQPDGHTELSPNGFYPESCINHFPLNEHRTVLHVC
;
A
#
# COMPACT_ATOMS: atom_id res chain seq x y z
N MET A 1 2.83 -15.56 12.51
CA MET A 1 2.39 -14.16 12.70
C MET A 1 1.17 -13.98 11.82
N PHE A 2 0.01 -13.72 12.40
CA PHE A 2 -1.25 -13.63 11.66
C PHE A 2 -1.27 -12.27 10.95
N CYS A 3 -1.04 -12.27 9.64
CA CYS A 3 -1.35 -11.10 8.81
C CYS A 3 -2.88 -11.08 8.69
N ASN A 4 -3.52 -10.08 9.30
CA ASN A 4 -4.95 -9.90 9.24
C ASN A 4 -5.29 -9.58 7.78
N HIS A 5 -5.81 -10.56 7.04
CA HIS A 5 -6.32 -10.35 5.69
C HIS A 5 -7.60 -9.51 5.80
N ILE A 6 -7.47 -8.19 5.70
CA ILE A 6 -8.62 -7.28 5.61
C ILE A 6 -9.23 -7.51 4.22
N ALA A 7 -10.34 -8.25 4.17
CA ALA A 7 -11.08 -8.50 2.95
C ALA A 7 -11.52 -7.17 2.30
N MET A 8 -11.17 -7.00 1.02
CA MET A 8 -11.55 -5.88 0.17
C MET A 8 -13.06 -5.89 -0.13
N SER A 9 -13.87 -5.29 0.75
CA SER A 9 -15.12 -4.65 0.35
C SER A 9 -15.57 -3.73 1.48
N GLU A 10 -15.65 -2.43 1.20
CA GLU A 10 -16.16 -1.35 2.09
C GLU A 10 -15.20 -0.74 3.12
N ASN A 11 -13.87 -0.75 2.87
CA ASN A 11 -12.97 0.04 3.71
C ASN A 11 -12.98 1.53 3.27
N PRO A 12 -13.48 2.47 4.09
CA PRO A 12 -13.53 3.89 3.73
C PRO A 12 -12.16 4.50 3.46
N LEU A 13 -11.08 3.95 4.03
CA LEU A 13 -9.71 4.38 3.78
C LEU A 13 -9.24 4.02 2.37
N VAL A 14 -9.59 2.83 1.88
CA VAL A 14 -9.27 2.40 0.51
C VAL A 14 -9.98 3.30 -0.50
N LYS A 15 -11.26 3.63 -0.24
CA LYS A 15 -11.98 4.59 -1.06
C LYS A 15 -11.31 5.96 -1.07
N LEU A 16 -10.87 6.45 0.08
CA LEU A 16 -10.15 7.73 0.18
C LEU A 16 -8.82 7.68 -0.60
N LEU A 17 -8.05 6.60 -0.48
CA LEU A 17 -6.81 6.41 -1.23
C LEU A 17 -7.03 6.39 -2.75
N SER A 18 -8.16 5.87 -3.24
CA SER A 18 -8.46 5.90 -4.68
C SER A 18 -8.63 7.30 -5.26
N TYR A 19 -8.87 8.32 -4.43
CA TYR A 19 -8.88 9.72 -4.86
C TYR A 19 -7.49 10.38 -4.84
N ILE A 20 -6.54 9.74 -4.17
CA ILE A 20 -5.21 10.30 -3.89
C ILE A 20 -4.16 9.64 -4.76
N LEU A 21 -4.20 8.31 -4.82
CA LEU A 21 -3.28 7.48 -5.57
C LEU A 21 -3.84 7.18 -6.96
N PRO A 22 -2.96 6.96 -7.95
CA PRO A 22 -3.38 6.43 -9.25
C PRO A 22 -4.18 5.13 -9.10
N SER A 23 -5.12 4.90 -10.01
CA SER A 23 -5.97 3.71 -10.01
C SER A 23 -5.17 2.41 -10.03
N GLU A 24 -4.01 2.41 -10.69
CA GLU A 24 -3.13 1.23 -10.76
C GLU A 24 -2.72 0.72 -9.37
N PHE A 25 -2.55 1.60 -8.38
CA PHE A 25 -2.20 1.17 -7.02
C PHE A 25 -3.29 0.30 -6.41
N ASN A 26 -4.56 0.62 -6.64
CA ASN A 26 -5.66 -0.17 -6.12
C ASN A 26 -5.89 -1.46 -6.93
N GLU A 27 -5.41 -1.52 -8.16
CA GLU A 27 -5.46 -2.72 -9.00
C GLU A 27 -4.40 -3.74 -8.52
N TYR A 28 -3.16 -3.30 -8.36
CA TYR A 28 -2.02 -4.17 -8.07
C TYR A 28 -1.66 -4.31 -6.59
N PHE A 29 -2.11 -3.40 -5.72
CA PHE A 29 -1.73 -3.42 -4.31
C PHE A 29 -2.93 -3.39 -3.36
N ASP A 30 -2.74 -3.98 -2.19
CA ASP A 30 -3.65 -3.92 -1.06
C ASP A 30 -3.07 -3.03 0.04
N LEU A 31 -3.87 -2.10 0.57
CA LEU A 31 -3.51 -1.36 1.77
C LEU A 31 -3.57 -2.30 2.98
N THR A 32 -2.41 -2.55 3.58
CA THR A 32 -2.28 -3.44 4.73
C THR A 32 -2.22 -2.70 6.06
N ASP A 33 -1.65 -1.48 6.07
CA ASP A 33 -1.53 -0.69 7.29
C ASP A 33 -1.34 0.80 7.01
N VAL A 34 -1.70 1.63 8.00
CA VAL A 34 -1.52 3.09 7.98
C VAL A 34 -0.96 3.53 9.33
N LYS A 35 0.20 4.20 9.32
CA LYS A 35 0.83 4.72 10.55
C LYS A 35 1.14 6.20 10.43
N GLU A 36 1.09 6.89 11.57
CA GLU A 36 1.63 8.24 11.73
C GLU A 36 2.93 8.16 12.53
N GLU A 37 3.97 8.85 12.05
CA GLU A 37 5.22 9.09 12.77
C GLU A 37 5.39 10.59 13.00
N GLU A 38 5.65 10.99 14.24
CA GLU A 38 6.01 12.37 14.58
C GLU A 38 7.54 12.49 14.65
N ARG A 39 8.12 13.32 13.77
CA ARG A 39 9.56 13.57 13.71
C ARG A 39 9.85 15.04 13.97
N GLY A 40 9.97 15.38 15.24
CA GLY A 40 10.14 16.76 15.68
C GLY A 40 8.85 17.56 15.49
N VAL A 41 8.85 18.51 14.56
CA VAL A 41 7.66 19.31 14.19
C VAL A 41 6.93 18.76 12.96
N GLU A 42 7.50 17.75 12.29
CA GLU A 42 6.93 17.16 11.08
C GLU A 42 6.09 15.93 11.43
N LYS A 43 4.93 15.80 10.77
CA LYS A 43 4.12 14.59 10.80
C LYS A 43 4.28 13.82 9.49
N ILE A 44 4.58 12.53 9.60
CA ILE A 44 4.82 11.66 8.46
C ILE A 44 3.73 10.57 8.46
N LEU A 45 3.02 10.46 7.33
CA LEU A 45 2.04 9.41 7.09
C LEU A 45 2.70 8.28 6.31
N HIS A 46 2.73 7.09 6.92
CA HIS A 46 3.24 5.87 6.32
C HIS A 46 2.08 4.99 5.85
N LEU A 47 2.05 4.67 4.56
CA LEU A 47 1.07 3.79 3.93
C LEU A 47 1.77 2.50 3.51
N TYR A 48 1.34 1.37 4.05
CA TYR A 48 1.90 0.05 3.72
C TYR A 48 1.01 -0.65 2.70
N LEU A 49 1.59 -0.94 1.55
CA LEU A 49 0.92 -1.46 0.37
C LEU A 49 1.58 -2.79 0.01
N HIS A 50 0.78 -3.86 -0.04
CA HIS A 50 1.27 -5.18 -0.41
C HIS A 50 0.86 -5.53 -1.82
N GLU A 51 1.79 -6.01 -2.65
CA GLU A 51 1.48 -6.45 -4.00
C GLU A 51 0.53 -7.64 -3.97
N LYS A 52 -0.55 -7.54 -4.75
CA LYS A 52 -1.49 -8.64 -4.95
C LYS A 52 -0.81 -9.72 -5.77
N ASN A 53 -1.04 -10.96 -5.37
CA ASN A 53 -0.64 -12.12 -6.14
C ASN A 53 -1.57 -12.32 -7.36
N LEU A 54 -1.44 -11.44 -8.36
CA LEU A 54 -2.16 -11.52 -9.62
C LEU A 54 -1.40 -12.43 -10.57
N GLN A 55 -1.97 -13.59 -10.87
CA GLN A 55 -1.41 -14.49 -11.88
C GLN A 55 -1.74 -13.93 -13.28
N PRO A 56 -0.76 -13.85 -14.19
CA PRO A 56 -1.07 -13.52 -15.58
C PRO A 56 -1.93 -14.62 -16.21
N ASP A 57 -2.90 -14.22 -17.05
CA ASP A 57 -3.81 -15.14 -17.73
C ASP A 57 -3.07 -16.30 -18.41
N GLY A 58 -3.42 -17.53 -18.04
CA GLY A 58 -2.87 -18.76 -18.62
C GLY A 58 -1.69 -19.39 -17.88
N HIS A 59 -1.21 -18.80 -16.77
CA HIS A 59 -0.11 -19.36 -15.98
C HIS A 59 -0.47 -19.52 -14.49
N THR A 60 -1.06 -20.65 -14.13
CA THR A 60 -1.40 -20.99 -12.73
C THR A 60 -0.22 -21.48 -11.89
N GLU A 61 0.93 -21.77 -12.52
CA GLU A 61 2.12 -22.33 -11.86
C GLU A 61 3.14 -21.27 -11.44
N LEU A 62 2.93 -20.00 -11.84
CA LEU A 62 3.82 -18.91 -11.48
C LEU A 62 3.41 -18.36 -10.13
N SER A 63 4.32 -18.49 -9.17
CA SER A 63 4.28 -17.81 -7.89
C SER A 63 5.30 -16.67 -7.94
N PRO A 64 4.99 -15.47 -7.46
CA PRO A 64 6.02 -14.45 -7.26
C PRO A 64 7.11 -15.05 -6.37
N ASN A 65 8.38 -14.72 -6.63
CA ASN A 65 9.52 -15.21 -5.85
C ASN A 65 9.51 -14.75 -4.38
N GLY A 66 8.46 -14.03 -3.95
CA GLY A 66 8.10 -13.80 -2.55
C GLY A 66 9.04 -12.89 -1.77
N PHE A 67 10.05 -12.32 -2.42
CA PHE A 67 11.08 -11.51 -1.78
C PHE A 67 11.39 -10.28 -2.64
N TYR A 68 10.46 -9.33 -2.66
CA TYR A 68 10.80 -7.96 -3.00
C TYR A 68 11.14 -7.21 -1.70
N PRO A 69 12.31 -6.56 -1.59
CA PRO A 69 12.60 -5.72 -0.45
C PRO A 69 11.59 -4.56 -0.43
N GLU A 70 11.15 -4.19 0.78
CA GLU A 70 10.30 -3.00 0.97
C GLU A 70 10.92 -1.80 0.26
N SER A 71 10.18 -1.20 -0.65
CA SER A 71 10.59 0.02 -1.34
C SER A 71 9.82 1.21 -0.78
N CYS A 72 10.55 2.23 -0.36
CA CYS A 72 9.98 3.46 0.18
C CYS A 72 9.91 4.54 -0.89
N ILE A 73 8.71 4.94 -1.26
CA ILE A 73 8.45 6.00 -2.24
C ILE A 73 7.94 7.23 -1.48
N ASN A 74 8.64 8.35 -1.59
CA ASN A 74 8.10 9.62 -1.10
C ASN A 74 6.99 10.06 -2.06
N HIS A 75 5.76 10.11 -1.56
CA HIS A 75 4.62 10.60 -2.33
C HIS A 75 4.44 12.10 -2.10
N PHE A 76 3.63 12.74 -2.95
CA PHE A 76 3.23 14.12 -2.71
C PHE A 76 2.61 14.24 -1.30
N PRO A 77 3.00 15.28 -0.54
CA PRO A 77 2.49 15.46 0.81
C PRO A 77 0.98 15.64 0.76
N LEU A 78 0.27 14.88 1.60
CA LEU A 78 -1.17 15.01 1.74
C LEU A 78 -1.45 16.12 2.75
N ASN A 79 -1.73 17.31 2.19
CA ASN A 79 -1.77 18.57 2.93
C ASN A 79 -0.40 18.87 3.56
N GLU A 80 -0.33 18.97 4.89
CA GLU A 80 0.88 19.28 5.66
C GLU A 80 1.67 18.04 6.09
N HIS A 81 1.22 16.84 5.72
CA HIS A 81 1.82 15.58 6.14
C HIS A 81 2.71 15.04 5.04
N ARG A 82 3.99 14.80 5.34
CA ARG A 82 4.88 14.07 4.43
C ARG A 82 4.34 12.65 4.30
N THR A 83 4.16 12.15 3.08
CA THR A 83 3.61 10.80 2.86
C THR A 83 4.67 9.87 2.30
N VAL A 84 4.82 8.71 2.91
CA VAL A 84 5.73 7.63 2.47
C VAL A 84 4.90 6.39 2.16
N LEU A 85 5.07 5.86 0.95
CA LEU A 85 4.49 4.59 0.53
C LEU A 85 5.54 3.51 0.73
N HIS A 86 5.22 2.49 1.52
CA HIS A 86 6.01 1.28 1.67
C HIS A 86 5.36 0.21 0.78
N VAL A 87 6.02 -0.16 -0.31
CA VAL A 87 5.53 -1.21 -1.23
C VAL A 87 6.35 -2.49 -1.05
N CYS A 88 5.69 -3.64 -0.89
CA CYS A 88 6.32 -4.94 -0.67
C CYS A 88 5.53 -6.11 -1.25
#